data_AF-A0AAE3DCB4-F1
#
_entry.id   AF-A0AAE3DCB4-F1
#
_cell.length_a   1.000
_cell.length_b   1.000
_cell.length_c   1.000
_cell.angle_alpha   90.00
_cell.angle_beta   90.00
_cell.angle_gamma   90.00
#
_symmetry.space_group_name_H-M   'P 1'
#
loop_
_entity.id
_entity.type
_entity.pdbx_description
1 polymer ?
#
loop_
_entity_poly.entity_id
_entity_poly.type
_entity_poly.pdbx_seq_one_letter_code
_entity_poly.pdbx_strand_id
1 'polypeptide(L)'
;MDHLNGKEITSAGHLSARNFSFGEEIIESDGKLSFYLQADFDVDAAFGTFVCTDQNDDWLNIYANYDIEKDRLCDTLELNLCKGDGTEENWSYHLNAAEQEVLARKMEAFYQQQTGTSLHEYARQLRESGSQTPEMQM
;
A
#
# COMPACT_ATOMS: atom_id res chain seq x y z
N MET A 1 -8.94 6.24 32.81
CA MET A 1 -8.14 6.19 31.57
C MET A 1 -8.81 5.14 30.72
N ASP A 2 -9.86 5.60 30.08
CA ASP A 2 -10.87 4.79 29.43
C ASP A 2 -10.32 4.35 28.08
N HIS A 3 -10.05 3.05 27.95
CA HIS A 3 -9.75 2.43 26.68
C HIS A 3 -11.02 2.46 25.83
N LEU A 4 -11.17 3.51 25.02
CA LEU A 4 -12.12 3.53 23.92
C LEU A 4 -11.57 2.59 22.83
N ASN A 5 -11.80 1.30 23.05
CA ASN A 5 -11.54 0.25 22.07
C ASN A 5 -12.45 0.53 20.87
N GLY A 6 -11.85 0.98 19.78
CA GLY A 6 -12.50 1.42 18.55
C GLY A 6 -13.55 0.42 18.10
N LYS A 7 -14.81 0.84 18.15
CA LYS A 7 -15.90 0.15 17.49
C LYS A 7 -15.90 0.60 16.03
N GLU A 8 -14.91 0.14 15.27
CA GLU A 8 -14.96 0.17 13.81
C GLU A 8 -15.96 -0.91 13.39
N ILE A 9 -17.12 -0.47 12.92
CA ILE A 9 -18.10 -1.33 12.25
C ILE A 9 -17.62 -1.44 10.80
N THR A 10 -16.60 -2.24 10.57
CA THR A 10 -16.31 -2.67 9.20
C THR A 10 -17.45 -3.60 8.79
N SER A 11 -18.26 -3.18 7.81
CA SER A 11 -19.17 -4.10 7.15
C SER A 11 -18.34 -5.26 6.57
N ALA A 12 -18.93 -6.45 6.50
CA ALA A 12 -18.27 -7.62 5.94
C ALA A 12 -17.66 -7.26 4.57
N GLY A 13 -16.34 -7.36 4.45
CA GLY A 13 -15.57 -7.02 3.25
C GLY A 13 -14.82 -5.68 3.24
N HIS A 14 -14.76 -4.91 4.35
CA HIS A 14 -13.97 -3.66 4.40
C HIS A 14 -12.75 -3.75 5.31
N LEU A 15 -11.64 -3.17 4.84
CA LEU A 15 -10.39 -3.07 5.56
C LEU A 15 -10.51 -1.98 6.65
N SER A 16 -10.07 -2.32 7.86
CA SER A 16 -9.92 -1.40 8.99
C SER A 16 -8.50 -0.86 9.09
N ALA A 17 -8.29 0.14 9.94
CA ALA A 17 -6.96 0.63 10.24
C ALA A 17 -5.99 -0.44 10.79
N ARG A 18 -6.50 -1.54 11.35
CA ARG A 18 -5.64 -2.63 11.84
C ARG A 18 -5.12 -3.53 10.74
N ASN A 19 -5.73 -3.52 9.56
CA ASN A 19 -5.34 -4.38 8.44
C ASN A 19 -4.11 -3.86 7.69
N PHE A 20 -3.77 -2.58 7.86
CA PHE A 20 -2.65 -1.97 7.15
C PHE A 20 -1.39 -1.98 8.01
N SER A 21 -0.53 -2.95 7.75
CA SER A 21 0.85 -3.04 8.26
C SER A 21 1.78 -3.13 7.06
N PHE A 22 2.90 -2.41 7.06
CA PHE A 22 3.86 -2.44 5.94
C PHE A 22 5.01 -3.39 6.24
N GLY A 23 5.46 -4.10 5.22
CA GLY A 23 6.77 -4.74 5.27
C GLY A 23 7.87 -3.72 5.06
N GLU A 24 9.12 -4.16 5.17
CA GLU A 24 10.28 -3.25 5.07
C GLU A 24 10.46 -2.67 3.66
N GLU A 25 9.84 -3.28 2.65
CA GLU A 25 10.09 -2.96 1.24
C GLU A 25 9.19 -1.83 0.71
N ILE A 26 9.85 -0.81 0.13
CA ILE A 26 9.25 0.27 -0.66
C ILE A 26 9.96 0.25 -2.01
N ILE A 27 9.19 0.06 -3.09
CA ILE A 27 9.70 -0.04 -4.44
C ILE A 27 9.38 1.26 -5.18
N GLU A 28 10.38 1.92 -5.74
CA GLU A 28 10.16 3.05 -6.64
C GLU A 28 10.23 2.57 -8.10
N SER A 29 9.13 2.69 -8.83
CA SER A 29 9.06 2.35 -10.26
C SER A 29 8.00 3.20 -10.96
N ASP A 30 8.27 3.58 -12.22
CA ASP A 30 7.30 4.26 -13.09
C ASP A 30 6.61 5.48 -12.47
N GLY A 31 7.36 6.29 -11.71
CA GLY A 31 6.83 7.48 -11.04
C GLY A 31 5.91 7.19 -9.85
N LYS A 32 5.96 5.96 -9.30
CA LYS A 32 5.18 5.53 -8.15
C LYS A 32 6.08 4.94 -7.06
N LEU A 33 5.63 5.06 -5.82
CA LEU A 33 6.15 4.30 -4.69
C LEU A 33 5.16 3.19 -4.34
N SER A 34 5.57 1.95 -4.47
CA SER A 34 4.79 0.76 -4.12
C SER A 34 5.22 0.25 -2.75
N PHE A 35 4.28 0.23 -1.82
CA PHE A 35 4.49 -0.22 -0.45
C PHE A 35 3.94 -1.63 -0.30
N TYR A 36 4.80 -2.56 0.10
CA TYR A 36 4.35 -3.91 0.42
C TYR A 36 3.56 -3.92 1.75
N LEU A 37 2.34 -4.45 1.70
CA LEU A 37 1.49 -4.64 2.86
C LEU A 37 1.62 -6.07 3.38
N GLN A 38 1.85 -6.20 4.68
CA GLN A 38 1.84 -7.48 5.38
C GLN A 38 0.43 -8.04 5.43
N ALA A 39 0.27 -9.30 5.03
CA ALA A 39 -0.97 -10.07 5.13
C ALA A 39 -1.21 -10.65 6.54
N ASP A 40 -0.96 -9.88 7.61
CA ASP A 40 -1.18 -10.31 9.02
C ASP A 40 -2.65 -10.13 9.46
N PHE A 41 -3.58 -10.45 8.56
CA PHE A 41 -5.02 -10.43 8.80
C PHE A 41 -5.72 -11.46 7.92
N ASP A 42 -7.01 -11.65 8.13
CA ASP A 42 -7.83 -12.57 7.33
C ASP A 42 -8.04 -12.02 5.91
N VAL A 43 -7.04 -12.25 5.05
CA VAL A 43 -7.04 -11.84 3.64
C VAL A 43 -8.07 -12.61 2.82
N ASP A 44 -8.41 -13.83 3.24
CA ASP A 44 -9.45 -14.64 2.60
C ASP A 44 -10.83 -14.01 2.78
N ALA A 45 -11.16 -13.55 4.00
CA ALA A 45 -12.39 -12.81 4.25
C ALA A 45 -12.40 -11.43 3.59
N ALA A 46 -11.25 -10.78 3.46
CA ALA A 46 -11.16 -9.43 2.89
C ALA A 46 -11.21 -9.40 1.36
N PHE A 47 -10.55 -10.35 0.70
CA PHE A 47 -10.36 -10.35 -0.75
C PHE A 47 -11.00 -11.54 -1.47
N GLY A 48 -11.60 -12.48 -0.72
CA GLY A 48 -12.21 -13.68 -1.29
C GLY A 48 -11.18 -14.70 -1.79
N THR A 49 -9.98 -14.72 -1.19
CA THR A 49 -8.91 -15.68 -1.50
C THR A 49 -9.04 -16.97 -0.70
N PHE A 50 -8.12 -17.91 -0.94
CA PHE A 50 -8.00 -19.15 -0.18
C PHE A 50 -6.51 -19.44 0.13
N VAL A 51 -5.85 -18.49 0.81
CA VAL A 51 -4.42 -18.55 1.16
C VAL A 51 -4.19 -18.74 2.67
N CYS A 52 -5.18 -18.48 3.52
CA CYS A 52 -5.10 -18.75 4.97
C CYS A 52 -5.44 -20.22 5.27
N THR A 53 -4.79 -21.15 4.57
CA THR A 53 -5.03 -22.59 4.67
C THR A 53 -3.71 -23.35 4.64
N ASP A 54 -3.62 -24.46 5.39
CA ASP A 54 -2.45 -25.36 5.34
C ASP A 54 -2.54 -26.35 4.16
N GLN A 55 -3.50 -26.16 3.25
CA GLN A 55 -3.81 -27.11 2.16
C GLN A 55 -3.09 -26.80 0.84
N ASN A 56 -2.65 -25.56 0.65
CA ASN A 56 -1.88 -25.12 -0.49
C ASN A 56 -0.66 -24.32 -0.02
N ASP A 57 0.28 -24.13 -0.93
CA ASP A 57 1.42 -23.24 -0.72
C ASP A 57 1.14 -21.90 -1.43
N ASP A 58 -0.11 -21.42 -1.40
CA ASP A 58 -0.51 -20.18 -2.06
C ASP A 58 -0.28 -18.99 -1.11
N TRP A 59 0.18 -17.86 -1.62
CA TRP A 59 0.33 -16.63 -0.84
C TRP A 59 -0.14 -15.41 -1.62
N LEU A 60 -0.60 -14.40 -0.87
CA LEU A 60 -1.10 -13.14 -1.43
C LEU A 60 -0.11 -12.02 -1.14
N ASN A 61 0.41 -11.40 -2.19
CA ASN A 61 1.15 -10.15 -2.11
C ASN A 61 0.20 -8.97 -2.32
N ILE A 62 0.31 -7.96 -1.46
CA ILE A 62 -0.57 -6.78 -1.46
C ILE A 62 0.31 -5.54 -1.56
N TYR A 63 0.02 -4.67 -2.53
CA TYR A 63 0.76 -3.43 -2.73
C TYR A 63 -0.16 -2.21 -2.70
N ALA A 64 0.25 -1.20 -1.94
CA ALA A 64 -0.35 0.12 -1.93
C ALA A 64 0.55 1.09 -2.70
N ASN A 65 -0.01 1.77 -3.70
CA ASN A 65 0.77 2.62 -4.59
C ASN A 65 0.56 4.12 -4.30
N TYR A 66 1.64 4.88 -4.19
CA TYR A 66 1.63 6.34 -4.13
C TYR A 66 2.07 6.90 -5.48
N ASP A 67 1.23 7.69 -6.13
CA ASP A 67 1.53 8.37 -7.38
C ASP A 67 2.27 9.67 -7.07
N ILE A 68 3.56 9.70 -7.39
CA ILE A 68 4.46 10.82 -7.08
C ILE A 68 4.08 12.06 -7.91
N GLU A 69 3.69 11.86 -9.17
CA GLU A 69 3.31 12.95 -10.08
C GLU A 69 2.03 13.63 -9.64
N LYS A 70 1.03 12.83 -9.21
CA LYS A 70 -0.26 13.32 -8.71
C LYS A 70 -0.24 13.68 -7.22
N ASP A 71 0.86 13.39 -6.53
CA ASP A 71 1.05 13.62 -5.10
C ASP A 71 -0.09 13.04 -4.24
N ARG A 72 -0.44 11.77 -4.52
CA ARG A 72 -1.54 11.07 -3.82
C ARG A 72 -1.44 9.56 -3.88
N LEU A 73 -2.04 8.90 -2.89
CA LEU A 73 -2.32 7.46 -2.91
C LEU A 73 -3.23 7.08 -4.08
N CYS A 74 -2.94 5.96 -4.74
CA CYS A 74 -3.83 5.33 -5.71
C CYS A 74 -5.08 4.79 -5.01
N ASP A 75 -6.23 4.86 -5.68
CA ASP A 75 -7.52 4.42 -5.17
C ASP A 75 -7.69 2.89 -5.18
N THR A 76 -6.64 2.15 -5.55
CA THR A 76 -6.62 0.69 -5.61
C THR A 76 -5.41 0.10 -4.90
N LEU A 77 -5.60 -1.04 -4.24
CA LEU A 77 -4.52 -1.98 -3.92
C LEU A 77 -4.29 -2.91 -5.10
N GLU A 78 -3.03 -3.24 -5.36
CA GLU A 78 -2.65 -4.30 -6.30
C GLU A 78 -2.46 -5.61 -5.52
N LEU A 79 -3.15 -6.65 -5.97
CA LEU A 79 -3.16 -7.98 -5.36
C LEU A 79 -2.54 -8.97 -6.35
N ASN A 80 -1.48 -9.66 -5.93
CA ASN A 80 -0.87 -10.76 -6.67
C ASN A 80 -0.97 -12.04 -5.84
N LEU A 81 -1.82 -12.96 -6.29
CA LEU A 81 -1.92 -14.30 -5.76
C LEU A 81 -0.91 -15.19 -6.46
N CYS A 82 0.11 -15.61 -5.73
CA CYS A 82 1.08 -16.60 -6.18
C CYS A 82 0.63 -17.97 -5.69
N LYS A 83 0.45 -18.92 -6.62
CA LYS A 83 0.06 -20.29 -6.29
C LYS A 83 1.28 -21.18 -6.13
N GLY A 84 1.12 -22.26 -5.35
CA GLY A 84 2.17 -23.26 -5.15
C GLY A 84 2.64 -23.96 -6.44
N ASP A 85 1.84 -23.94 -7.50
CA ASP A 85 2.22 -24.45 -8.83
C ASP A 85 3.04 -23.46 -9.68
N GLY A 86 3.33 -22.27 -9.14
CA GLY A 86 4.08 -21.19 -9.77
C GLY A 86 3.26 -20.28 -10.68
N THR A 87 1.94 -20.48 -10.77
CA THR A 87 1.05 -19.55 -11.48
C THR A 87 0.72 -18.33 -10.62
N GLU A 88 0.47 -17.20 -11.28
CA GLU A 88 0.16 -15.93 -10.62
C GLU A 88 -1.13 -15.35 -11.17
N GLU A 89 -1.99 -14.84 -10.28
CA GLU A 89 -3.20 -14.11 -10.62
C GLU A 89 -3.15 -12.70 -10.04
N ASN A 90 -3.44 -11.70 -10.88
CA ASN A 90 -3.32 -10.29 -10.50
C ASN A 90 -4.66 -9.59 -10.67
N TRP A 91 -5.08 -8.85 -9.65
CA TRP A 91 -6.27 -7.99 -9.71
C TRP A 91 -6.13 -6.78 -8.79
N SER A 92 -7.09 -5.86 -8.89
CA SER A 92 -7.10 -4.64 -8.09
C SER A 92 -8.29 -4.64 -7.13
N TYR A 93 -8.06 -4.22 -5.89
CA TYR A 93 -9.10 -3.95 -4.91
C TYR A 93 -9.30 -2.43 -4.77
N HIS A 94 -10.51 -1.96 -5.07
CA HIS A 94 -10.84 -0.54 -4.93
C HIS A 94 -11.07 -0.15 -3.47
N LEU A 95 -10.28 0.81 -3.00
CA LEU A 95 -10.39 1.36 -1.67
C LEU A 95 -11.52 2.38 -1.61
N ASN A 96 -12.35 2.30 -0.57
CA ASN A 96 -13.30 3.35 -0.25
C ASN A 96 -12.61 4.58 0.38
N ALA A 97 -13.34 5.68 0.55
CA ALA A 97 -12.77 6.93 1.07
C ALA A 97 -12.15 6.79 2.48
N ALA A 98 -12.74 5.97 3.36
CA ALA A 98 -12.21 5.76 4.70
C ALA A 98 -10.93 4.91 4.68
N GLU A 99 -10.91 3.84 3.88
CA GLU A 99 -9.73 3.00 3.67
C GLU A 99 -8.57 3.82 3.07
N GLN A 100 -8.85 4.66 2.07
CA GLN A 100 -7.85 5.55 1.47
C GLN A 100 -7.29 6.54 2.49
N GLU A 101 -8.13 7.18 3.31
CA GLU A 101 -7.67 8.14 4.31
C GLU A 101 -6.76 7.48 5.34
N VAL A 102 -7.14 6.30 5.83
CA VAL A 102 -6.36 5.55 6.81
C VAL A 102 -5.04 5.06 6.21
N LEU A 103 -5.08 4.50 5.01
CA LEU A 103 -3.90 3.98 4.32
C LEU A 103 -2.92 5.11 4.00
N ALA A 104 -3.38 6.25 3.47
CA ALA A 104 -2.53 7.40 3.16
C ALA A 104 -1.78 7.91 4.40
N ARG A 105 -2.47 8.05 5.55
CA ARG A 105 -1.83 8.46 6.81
C ARG A 105 -0.78 7.48 7.29
N LYS A 106 -1.03 6.18 7.12
CA LYS A 106 -0.09 5.14 7.51
C LYS A 106 1.12 5.09 6.58
N MET A 107 0.93 5.23 5.27
CA MET A 107 2.02 5.29 4.29
C MET A 107 2.93 6.49 4.58
N GLU A 108 2.34 7.66 4.84
CA GLU A 108 3.07 8.88 5.22
C GLU A 108 3.91 8.65 6.48
N ALA A 109 3.30 8.15 7.55
CA ALA A 109 4.00 7.88 8.80
C ALA A 109 5.13 6.85 8.63
N PHE A 110 4.88 5.80 7.85
CA PHE A 110 5.85 4.74 7.59
C PHE A 110 7.04 5.24 6.76
N TYR A 111 6.77 5.95 5.66
CA TYR A 111 7.81 6.53 4.81
C TYR A 111 8.66 7.56 5.58
N GLN A 112 8.01 8.43 6.37
CA GLN A 112 8.70 9.40 7.20
C GLN A 112 9.55 8.74 8.29
N GLN A 113 9.07 7.65 8.89
CA GLN A 113 9.86 6.91 9.88
C GLN A 113 11.12 6.28 9.26
N GLN A 114 11.03 5.76 8.03
CA GLN A 114 12.16 5.12 7.36
C GLN A 114 13.18 6.12 6.79
N THR A 115 12.71 7.21 6.18
CA THR A 115 13.56 8.12 5.40
C THR A 115 13.85 9.44 6.11
N GLY A 116 13.09 9.78 7.15
CA GLY A 116 13.12 11.09 7.80
C GLY A 116 12.43 12.21 7.01
N THR A 117 11.84 11.92 5.84
CA THR A 117 11.20 12.89 4.95
C THR A 117 9.74 12.51 4.68
N SER A 118 8.84 13.47 4.51
CA SER A 118 7.45 13.15 4.14
C SER A 118 7.30 12.70 2.69
N LEU A 119 6.25 11.93 2.37
CA LEU A 119 5.94 11.54 0.99
C LEU A 119 5.73 12.76 0.10
N HIS A 120 5.01 13.76 0.61
CA HIS A 120 4.76 15.02 -0.09
C HIS A 120 6.05 15.81 -0.34
N GLU A 121 6.96 15.87 0.64
CA GLU A 121 8.26 16.53 0.44
C GLU A 121 9.11 15.79 -0.59
N TYR A 122 9.09 14.46 -0.58
CA TYR A 122 9.80 13.66 -1.58
C TYR A 122 9.25 13.90 -2.99
N ALA A 123 7.92 13.82 -3.16
CA ALA A 123 7.26 14.07 -4.43
C ALA A 123 7.51 15.49 -4.96
N ARG A 124 7.49 16.48 -4.06
CA ARG A 124 7.84 17.86 -4.40
C ARG A 124 9.29 17.98 -4.87
N GLN A 125 10.23 17.41 -4.13
CA GLN A 125 11.65 17.44 -4.49
C GLN A 125 11.88 16.82 -5.86
N LEU A 126 11.27 15.67 -6.15
CA LEU A 126 11.42 14.99 -7.43
C LEU A 126 10.85 15.83 -8.59
N ARG A 127 9.71 16.49 -8.38
CA ARG A 127 9.13 17.42 -9.35
C ARG A 127 10.01 18.65 -9.59
N GLU A 128 10.60 19.20 -8.53
CA GLU A 128 11.51 20.35 -8.62
C GLU A 128 12.84 19.97 -9.28
N SER A 129 13.42 18.80 -8.95
CA SER A 129 14.66 18.29 -9.55
C SER A 129 14.49 17.81 -10.99
N GLY A 130 13.34 17.20 -11.32
CA GLY A 130 12.99 16.84 -12.71
C GLY A 130 12.71 18.05 -13.59
N SER A 131 12.41 19.21 -12.99
CA SER A 131 12.32 20.50 -13.69
C SER A 131 13.68 21.18 -13.89
N GLN A 132 14.73 20.68 -13.23
CA GLN A 132 16.12 21.09 -13.45
C GLN A 132 16.83 20.06 -14.34
N THR A 133 16.45 19.98 -15.62
CA THR A 133 17.46 19.59 -16.62
C THR A 133 18.60 20.60 -16.50
N PRO A 134 19.85 20.20 -16.20
CA PRO A 134 20.96 21.09 -16.43
C PRO A 134 20.94 21.36 -17.93
N GLU A 135 20.75 22.62 -18.33
CA GLU A 135 21.28 23.06 -19.61
C GLU A 135 22.74 22.63 -19.62
N MET A 136 23.03 21.54 -20.34
CA MET A 136 24.38 21.20 -20.72
C MET A 136 24.84 22.32 -21.66
N GLN A 137 25.35 23.40 -21.08
CA GLN A 137 26.30 24.27 -21.75
C GLN A 137 27.60 23.47 -21.90
N MET A 138 27.75 22.75 -23.01
CA MET A 138 29.01 22.55 -23.75
C MET A 138 28.71 22.29 -25.22
#